data_AF-A0A1T1HCX7-F1
#
_entry.id   AF-A0A1T1HCX7-F1
#
_cell.length_a   1.000
_cell.length_b   1.000
_cell.length_c   1.000
_cell.angle_alpha   90.00
_cell.angle_beta   90.00
_cell.angle_gamma   90.00
#
_symmetry.space_group_name_H-M   'P 1'
#
loop_
_entity.id
_entity.type
_entity.pdbx_description
1 polymer ?
#
loop_
_entity_poly.entity_id
_entity_poly.type
_entity_poly.pdbx_seq_one_letter_code
_entity_poly.pdbx_strand_id
1 'polypeptide(L)'
;MTKITTVLQTASFKRTVKKLHANQKQDLNRAIKELMEDPLLGEQKKGDLHFLRVYKFKMLKQLTLLGYSYEDGTLVLELIALGSHENFYRDLKRG
;
A
#
# COMPACT_ATOMS: atom_id res chain seq x y z
N MET A 1 -16.89 0.31 12.30
CA MET A 1 -15.54 -0.25 12.12
C MET A 1 -15.58 -1.17 10.91
N THR A 2 -14.95 -0.79 9.81
CA THR A 2 -14.80 -1.60 8.60
C THR A 2 -13.71 -2.64 8.87
N LYS A 3 -14.07 -3.94 8.84
CA LYS A 3 -13.16 -5.02 9.25
C LYS A 3 -12.55 -5.72 8.05
N ILE A 4 -11.27 -5.51 7.75
CA ILE A 4 -10.61 -6.13 6.58
C ILE A 4 -10.60 -7.65 6.72
N THR A 5 -11.25 -8.36 5.78
CA THR A 5 -11.37 -9.83 5.81
C THR A 5 -10.32 -10.51 4.94
N THR A 6 -9.76 -9.80 3.95
CA THR A 6 -8.77 -10.35 3.03
C THR A 6 -7.74 -9.30 2.62
N VAL A 7 -6.48 -9.70 2.50
CA VAL A 7 -5.40 -8.87 1.98
C VAL A 7 -4.82 -9.54 0.75
N LEU A 8 -4.98 -8.89 -0.41
CA LEU A 8 -4.42 -9.35 -1.68
C LEU A 8 -3.15 -8.57 -2.00
N GLN A 9 -2.26 -9.21 -2.75
CA GLN A 9 -0.97 -8.63 -3.10
C GLN A 9 -0.71 -8.87 -4.59
N THR A 10 -0.53 -7.79 -5.33
CA THR A 10 -0.14 -7.84 -6.73
C THR A 10 1.24 -8.47 -6.90
N ALA A 11 1.53 -8.97 -8.11
CA ALA A 11 2.82 -9.56 -8.42
C ALA A 11 3.98 -8.56 -8.29
N SER A 12 3.76 -7.30 -8.68
CA SER A 12 4.72 -6.19 -8.53
C SER A 12 5.03 -5.95 -7.05
N PHE A 13 4.01 -5.84 -6.21
CA PHE A 13 4.18 -5.68 -4.76
C PHE A 13 4.99 -6.83 -4.16
N LYS A 14 4.65 -8.09 -4.46
CA LYS A 14 5.38 -9.26 -3.98
C LYS A 14 6.86 -9.23 -4.39
N ARG A 15 7.17 -8.82 -5.63
CA ARG A 15 8.55 -8.70 -6.12
C ARG A 15 9.33 -7.63 -5.35
N THR A 16 8.70 -6.51 -5.01
CA THR A 16 9.33 -5.45 -4.19
C THR A 16 9.56 -5.92 -2.76
N VAL A 17 8.56 -6.53 -2.12
CA VAL A 17 8.67 -7.04 -0.75
C VAL A 17 9.75 -8.12 -0.61
N LYS A 18 9.94 -8.95 -1.64
CA LYS A 18 11.03 -9.95 -1.66
C LYS A 18 12.42 -9.33 -1.50
N LYS A 19 12.63 -8.10 -1.99
CA LYS A 19 13.92 -7.39 -1.93
C LYS A 19 14.14 -6.66 -0.60
N LEU A 20 13.14 -6.59 0.27
CA LEU A 20 13.25 -5.89 1.55
C LEU A 20 14.03 -6.71 2.58
N HIS A 21 14.84 -6.02 3.37
CA HIS A 21 15.46 -6.57 4.56
C HIS A 21 14.44 -6.79 5.68
N ALA A 22 14.80 -7.59 6.69
CA ALA A 22 13.88 -7.98 7.77
C ALA A 22 13.30 -6.77 8.53
N ASN A 23 14.12 -5.77 8.81
CA ASN A 23 13.72 -4.52 9.46
C ASN A 23 12.72 -3.71 8.62
N GLN A 24 12.91 -3.63 7.31
CA GLN A 24 11.98 -2.97 6.39
C GLN A 24 10.64 -3.73 6.31
N LYS A 25 10.67 -5.06 6.32
CA LYS A 25 9.45 -5.88 6.37
C LYS A 25 8.68 -5.67 7.66
N GLN A 26 9.38 -5.47 8.79
CA GLN A 26 8.73 -5.16 10.05
C GLN A 26 7.99 -3.82 10.02
N ASP A 27 8.62 -2.78 9.45
CA ASP A 27 7.96 -1.48 9.26
C ASP A 27 6.77 -1.58 8.29
N LEU A 28 6.91 -2.32 7.19
CA LEU A 28 5.82 -2.59 6.25
C LEU A 28 4.65 -3.33 6.92
N ASN A 29 4.93 -4.35 7.73
CA ASN A 29 3.90 -5.11 8.43
C ASN A 29 3.12 -4.23 9.42
N ARG A 30 3.78 -3.26 10.06
CA ARG A 30 3.10 -2.27 10.91
C ARG A 30 2.16 -1.40 10.08
N ALA A 31 2.64 -0.86 8.96
CA ALA A 31 1.82 -0.07 8.05
C ALA A 31 0.59 -0.84 7.52
N ILE A 32 0.75 -2.11 7.18
CA ILE A 32 -0.38 -2.95 6.75
C ILE A 32 -1.39 -3.14 7.87
N LYS A 33 -0.94 -3.36 9.12
CA LYS A 33 -1.85 -3.48 10.27
C LYS A 33 -2.66 -2.21 10.51
N GLU A 34 -2.01 -1.04 10.43
CA GLU A 34 -2.70 0.25 10.53
C GLU A 34 -3.80 0.38 9.46
N LEU A 35 -3.51 -0.02 8.21
CA LEU A 35 -4.50 -0.05 7.13
C LEU A 35 -5.60 -1.10 7.31
N MET A 36 -5.33 -2.17 8.03
CA MET A 36 -6.35 -3.18 8.37
C MET A 36 -7.31 -2.66 9.45
N GLU A 37 -6.85 -1.78 10.33
CA GLU A 37 -7.66 -1.12 11.36
C GLU A 37 -8.44 0.06 10.79
N ASP A 38 -7.80 0.87 9.94
CA ASP A 38 -8.43 1.99 9.24
C ASP A 38 -7.95 2.07 7.77
N PRO A 39 -8.72 1.47 6.82
CA PRO A 39 -8.36 1.51 5.41
C PRO A 39 -8.53 2.90 4.78
N LEU A 40 -9.03 3.90 5.52
CA LEU A 40 -9.18 5.26 5.04
C LEU A 40 -7.96 6.15 5.33
N LEU A 41 -6.95 5.65 6.06
CA LEU A 41 -5.72 6.39 6.40
C LEU A 41 -4.93 6.87 5.17
N GLY A 42 -5.06 6.18 4.03
CA GLY A 42 -4.44 6.59 2.79
C GLY A 42 -5.22 7.68 2.06
N GLU A 43 -4.47 8.57 1.42
CA GLU A 43 -5.03 9.65 0.60
C GLU A 43 -5.58 9.07 -0.71
N GLN A 44 -6.90 9.17 -0.91
CA GLN A 44 -7.55 8.78 -2.16
C GLN A 44 -7.12 9.71 -3.30
N LYS A 45 -6.74 9.12 -4.44
CA LYS A 45 -6.40 9.88 -5.64
C LYS A 45 -7.66 10.36 -6.35
N LYS A 46 -7.48 11.31 -7.27
CA LYS A 46 -8.56 11.91 -8.07
C LYS A 46 -8.39 11.51 -9.54
N GLY A 47 -9.45 11.69 -10.33
CA GLY A 47 -9.45 11.38 -11.76
C GLY A 47 -9.41 9.87 -12.01
N ASP A 48 -8.68 9.45 -13.04
CA ASP A 48 -8.60 8.04 -13.48
C ASP A 48 -8.07 7.08 -12.40
N LEU A 49 -7.41 7.59 -11.36
CA LEU A 49 -6.88 6.81 -10.25
C LEU A 49 -7.77 6.85 -9.00
N HIS A 50 -9.06 7.18 -9.09
CA HIS A 50 -9.91 7.33 -7.89
C HIS A 50 -10.02 6.07 -7.01
N PHE A 51 -9.80 4.89 -7.60
CA PHE A 51 -9.76 3.60 -6.90
C PHE A 51 -8.49 3.43 -6.05
N LEU A 52 -7.45 4.22 -6.32
CA LEU A 52 -6.14 4.15 -5.67
C LEU A 52 -6.09 5.09 -4.45
N ARG A 53 -5.67 4.54 -3.33
CA ARG A 53 -5.25 5.26 -2.13
C ARG A 53 -3.74 5.12 -1.93
N VAL A 54 -3.14 6.15 -1.35
CA VAL A 54 -1.71 6.17 -1.05
C VAL A 54 -1.51 6.44 0.43
N TYR A 55 -0.99 5.45 1.15
CA TYR A 55 -0.58 5.59 2.54
C TYR A 55 0.90 5.94 2.63
N LYS A 56 1.22 6.98 3.39
CA LYS A 56 2.59 7.45 3.62
C LYS A 56 3.04 7.05 5.00
N PHE A 57 4.14 6.29 5.10
CA PHE A 57 4.69 5.85 6.38
C PHE A 57 6.22 5.91 6.38
N LYS A 58 6.84 5.78 7.55
CA LYS A 58 8.30 5.72 7.67
C LYS A 58 8.77 4.27 7.66
N MET A 59 9.70 3.95 6.77
CA MET A 59 10.44 2.69 6.74
C MET A 59 11.92 3.03 6.92
N LEU A 60 12.54 2.55 8.00
CA LEU A 60 13.92 2.90 8.34
C LEU A 60 14.21 4.41 8.29
N LYS A 61 13.30 5.22 8.84
CA LYS A 61 13.35 6.70 8.85
C LYS A 61 13.15 7.38 7.48
N GLN A 62 12.99 6.62 6.41
CA GLN A 62 12.69 7.15 5.08
C GLN A 62 11.18 7.15 4.81
N LEU A 63 10.68 8.24 4.24
CA LEU A 63 9.28 8.32 3.80
C LEU A 63 9.04 7.35 2.64
N THR A 64 8.07 6.46 2.83
CA THR A 64 7.71 5.38 1.91
C THR A 64 6.22 5.43 1.61
N LEU A 65 5.87 5.13 0.37
CA LEU A 65 4.50 5.12 -0.14
C LEU A 65 4.02 3.69 -0.34
N LEU A 66 2.83 3.40 0.16
CA LEU A 66 2.08 2.17 -0.10
C LEU A 66 0.81 2.52 -0.88
N GLY A 67 0.74 2.02 -2.11
CA GLY A 67 -0.44 2.14 -2.96
C GLY A 67 -1.36 0.96 -2.74
N TYR A 68 -2.64 1.24 -2.51
CA TYR A 68 -3.65 0.21 -2.31
C TYR A 68 -5.02 0.62 -2.84
N SER A 69 -5.88 -0.35 -3.12
CA SER A 69 -7.32 -0.12 -3.32
C SER A 69 -8.10 -0.73 -2.16
N TYR A 70 -9.28 -0.18 -1.92
CA TYR A 70 -10.22 -0.63 -0.90
C TYR A 70 -11.64 -0.59 -1.49
N GLU A 71 -12.33 -1.72 -1.46
CA GLU A 71 -13.69 -1.88 -1.99
C GLU A 71 -14.69 -2.17 -0.87
N ASP A 72 -15.75 -1.34 -0.81
CA ASP A 72 -16.76 -1.38 0.24
C ASP A 72 -17.88 -2.38 -0.15
N GLY A 73 -17.75 -3.62 0.33
CA GLY A 73 -18.71 -4.70 0.07
C GLY A 73 -18.10 -6.09 0.23
N THR A 74 -16.81 -6.23 -0.10
CA THR A 74 -15.96 -7.37 0.24
C THR A 74 -14.64 -6.77 0.67
N LEU A 75 -14.41 -6.65 1.99
CA LEU A 75 -13.27 -5.90 2.50
C LEU A 75 -11.91 -6.52 2.10
N VAL A 76 -11.40 -6.08 0.96
CA VAL A 76 -10.15 -6.49 0.35
C VAL A 76 -9.20 -5.30 0.35
N LEU A 77 -8.05 -5.48 1.01
CA LEU A 77 -6.92 -4.56 0.87
C LEU A 77 -6.01 -5.11 -0.23
N GLU A 78 -6.04 -4.53 -1.42
CA GLU A 78 -5.13 -4.92 -2.50
C GLU A 78 -3.87 -4.05 -2.47
N LEU A 79 -2.72 -4.65 -2.20
CA LEU A 79 -1.44 -3.95 -2.20
C LEU A 79 -0.87 -3.90 -3.63
N ILE A 80 -0.79 -2.69 -4.17
CA ILE A 80 -0.50 -2.42 -5.58
C ILE A 80 0.99 -2.07 -5.78
N ALA A 81 1.51 -1.15 -4.97
CA ALA A 81 2.87 -0.65 -5.13
C ALA A 81 3.50 -0.23 -3.79
N LEU A 82 4.83 -0.35 -3.69
CA LEU A 82 5.62 0.07 -2.54
C LEU A 82 6.91 0.74 -3.01
N GLY A 83 7.22 1.93 -2.51
CA GLY A 83 8.48 2.59 -2.86
C GLY A 83 8.62 4.01 -2.34
N SER A 84 9.73 4.66 -2.69
CA SER A 84 9.92 6.09 -2.47
C SER A 84 9.07 6.92 -3.43
N HIS A 85 8.84 8.19 -3.10
CA HIS A 85 8.03 9.13 -3.89
C HIS A 85 8.39 9.13 -5.39
N GLU A 86 9.68 9.05 -5.72
CA GLU A 86 10.19 9.16 -7.10
C GLU A 86 10.04 7.87 -7.94
N ASN A 87 10.08 6.71 -7.29
CA ASN A 87 9.91 5.42 -7.96
C ASN A 87 8.45 4.97 -8.03
N PHE A 88 7.64 5.41 -7.07
CA PHE A 88 6.25 5.01 -6.91
C PHE A 88 5.36 5.37 -8.11
N TYR A 89 5.38 6.64 -8.54
CA TYR A 89 4.54 7.07 -9.68
C TYR A 89 5.02 6.54 -11.03
N ARG A 90 6.32 6.21 -11.14
CA ARG A 90 6.90 5.63 -12.35
C ARG A 90 6.37 4.21 -12.58
N ASP A 91 6.27 3.43 -11.51
CA ASP A 91 5.76 2.06 -11.55
C ASP A 91 4.23 2.04 -11.79
N LEU A 92 3.49 2.98 -11.16
CA LEU A 92 2.05 3.12 -11.34
C LEU A 92 1.62 3.55 -12.75
N LYS A 93 2.44 4.32 -13.48
CA LYS A 93 2.13 4.76 -14.85
C LYS A 93 2.54 3.78 -15.95
N ARG A 94 3.30 2.73 -15.60
CA ARG A 94 3.78 1.72 -16.56
C ARG A 94 2.97 0.42 -16.51
N GLY A 95 2.02 0.31 -15.58
CA GLY A 95 1.06 -0.79 -15.49
C GLY A 95 -0.18 -0.52 -16.32
#